data_AF-A0A4U5VXU4-F1
#
_entry.id   AF-A0A4U5VXU4-F1
#
_cell.length_a   1.000
_cell.length_b   1.000
_cell.length_c   1.000
_cell.angle_alpha   90.00
_cell.angle_beta   90.00
_cell.angle_gamma   90.00
#
_symmetry.space_group_name_H-M   'P 1'
#
loop_
_entity.id
_entity.type
_entity.pdbx_description
1 polymer ?
#
loop_
_entity_poly.entity_id
_entity_poly.type
_entity_poly.pdbx_seq_one_letter_code
_entity_poly.pdbx_strand_id
1 'polypeptide(L)'
;MADVQPPPLRSLDDFLLSSARFALPDVRDLDRWNNRIINNLLYYQSNYLLSALCFLLMVGYCEPFQLFVGATVVTLLFLGFVWAAENQAPIRLVLIHASVRLRSLKNKLENRLESIGLKRTPMGLLLEALGQEQEAGS
;
A
#
# COMPACT_ATOMS: atom_id res chain seq x y z
N MET A 1 0.67 25.70 32.73
CA MET A 1 0.30 25.54 31.30
C MET A 1 1.50 26.03 30.52
N ALA A 2 2.17 25.15 29.76
CA ALA A 2 3.31 25.57 28.95
C ALA A 2 2.78 26.53 27.89
N ASP A 3 3.23 27.77 27.92
CA ASP A 3 2.82 28.80 26.97
C ASP A 3 3.41 28.42 25.61
N VAL A 4 2.62 27.74 24.77
CA VAL A 4 3.04 27.30 23.44
C VAL A 4 3.06 28.53 22.55
N GLN A 5 4.17 29.26 22.59
CA GLN A 5 4.38 30.39 21.69
C GLN A 5 4.54 29.84 20.27
N PRO A 6 3.73 30.30 19.30
CA PRO A 6 3.89 29.89 17.92
C PRO A 6 5.30 30.32 17.45
N PRO A 7 5.99 29.48 16.64
CA PRO A 7 7.32 29.82 16.18
C PRO A 7 7.29 31.14 15.40
N PRO A 8 8.20 32.10 15.70
CA PRO A 8 8.20 33.41 15.08
C PRO A 8 8.45 33.28 13.57
N LEU A 9 7.73 34.06 12.78
CA LEU A 9 7.96 34.16 11.34
C LEU A 9 9.35 34.77 11.08
N ARG A 10 10.11 34.17 10.16
CA ARG A 10 11.43 34.65 9.75
C ARG A 10 11.30 35.55 8.53
N SER A 11 12.23 36.49 8.36
CA SER A 11 12.22 37.40 7.22
C SER A 11 12.33 36.63 5.89
N LEU A 12 11.64 37.11 4.86
CA LEU A 12 11.71 36.52 3.52
C LEU A 12 13.08 36.68 2.89
N ASP A 13 13.81 37.73 3.27
CA ASP A 13 15.18 37.94 2.82
C ASP A 13 16.07 36.77 3.25
N ASP A 14 15.98 36.31 4.50
CA ASP A 14 16.76 35.18 5.00
C ASP A 14 16.30 33.83 4.40
N PHE A 15 14.99 33.70 4.15
CA PHE A 15 14.39 32.47 3.66
C PHE A 15 14.61 32.21 2.15
N LEU A 16 14.51 33.25 1.30
CA LEU A 16 14.52 33.10 -0.16
C LEU A 16 15.65 33.89 -0.86
N LEU A 17 16.03 35.07 -0.35
CA LEU A 17 16.87 36.03 -1.08
C LEU A 17 18.32 36.11 -0.56
N SER A 18 18.61 35.55 0.62
CA SER A 18 19.93 35.56 1.25
C SER A 18 20.82 34.52 0.60
N SER A 19 21.49 34.95 -0.47
CA SER A 19 22.71 34.40 -1.06
C SER A 19 22.99 32.93 -0.74
N ALA A 20 22.11 32.05 -1.20
CA ALA A 20 22.39 30.70 -1.68
C ALA A 20 23.71 30.08 -1.17
N ARG A 21 23.86 29.89 0.14
CA ARG A 21 24.88 28.96 0.68
C ARG A 21 24.32 27.54 0.59
N PHE A 22 23.95 27.14 -0.61
CA PHE A 22 23.61 25.75 -0.89
C PHE A 22 24.91 24.97 -0.81
N ALA A 23 25.09 24.26 0.29
CA ALA A 23 26.15 23.26 0.37
C ALA A 23 25.61 21.95 -0.18
N LEU A 24 26.44 21.24 -0.94
CA LEU A 24 26.13 19.90 -1.42
C LEU A 24 25.81 18.95 -0.24
N PRO A 25 24.93 17.95 -0.47
CA PRO A 25 24.63 16.95 0.55
C PRO A 25 25.91 16.19 0.90
N ASP A 26 26.19 16.10 2.21
CA ASP A 26 27.32 15.33 2.69
C ASP A 26 26.90 13.86 2.80
N VAL A 27 27.01 13.15 1.68
CA VAL A 27 26.57 11.73 1.57
C VAL A 27 27.45 10.76 2.35
N ARG A 28 28.62 11.20 2.84
CA ARG A 28 29.53 10.37 3.65
C ARG A 28 29.12 10.37 5.13
N ASP A 29 28.62 11.50 5.62
CA ASP A 29 28.15 11.68 7.00
C ASP A 29 26.64 11.98 7.04
N LEU A 30 25.83 10.92 6.88
CA LEU A 30 24.36 10.97 6.86
C LEU A 30 23.76 11.64 8.11
N ASP A 31 24.32 11.38 9.29
CA ASP A 31 23.82 11.96 10.55
C ASP A 31 23.97 13.49 10.58
N ARG A 32 25.10 14.00 10.10
CA ARG A 32 25.34 15.44 10.00
C ARG A 32 24.39 16.06 8.99
N TRP A 33 24.19 15.41 7.85
CA TRP A 33 23.26 15.88 6.82
C TRP A 33 21.82 15.90 7.35
N ASN A 34 21.38 14.85 8.05
CA ASN A 34 20.06 14.78 8.68
C ASN A 34 19.87 15.89 9.74
N ASN A 35 20.85 16.10 10.62
CA ASN A 35 20.80 17.17 11.62
C ASN A 35 20.71 18.56 10.97
N ARG A 36 21.40 18.79 9.84
CA ARG A 36 21.26 20.03 9.05
C ARG A 36 19.86 20.18 8.48
N ILE A 37 19.25 19.10 7.96
CA ILE A 37 17.89 19.11 7.44
C ILE A 37 16.89 19.47 8.56
N ILE A 38 16.91 18.72 9.67
CA ILE A 38 15.97 18.91 10.80
C ILE A 38 16.07 20.34 11.34
N ASN A 39 17.29 20.85 11.57
CA ASN A 39 17.48 22.21 12.06
C ASN A 39 16.94 23.27 11.10
N ASN A 40 17.12 23.11 9.78
CA ASN A 40 16.54 24.02 8.80
C ASN A 40 15.00 23.93 8.74
N LEU A 41 14.43 22.73 8.85
CA LEU A 41 12.98 22.54 8.89
C LEU A 41 12.35 23.21 10.11
N LEU A 42 12.95 23.04 11.29
CA LEU A 42 12.49 23.66 12.52
C LEU A 42 12.69 25.18 12.50
N TYR A 43 13.81 25.66 11.96
CA TYR A 43 14.12 27.09 11.91
C TYR A 43 13.14 27.88 11.02
N TYR A 44 12.74 27.30 9.88
CA TYR A 44 11.83 27.92 8.90
C TYR A 44 10.40 27.35 8.93
N GLN A 45 10.01 26.64 9.99
CA GLN A 45 8.72 25.93 10.08
C GLN A 45 7.51 26.78 9.69
N SER A 46 7.36 27.97 10.29
CA SER A 46 6.25 28.89 10.00
C SER A 46 6.32 29.47 8.58
N ASN A 47 7.54 29.68 8.04
CA ASN A 47 7.74 30.17 6.68
C ASN A 47 7.34 29.11 5.63
N TYR A 48 7.67 27.83 5.86
CA TYR A 48 7.22 26.74 5.00
C TYR A 48 5.69 26.62 5.00
N LEU A 49 5.07 26.67 6.18
CA LEU A 49 3.61 26.63 6.30
C LEU A 49 2.95 27.81 5.59
N LEU A 50 3.47 29.02 5.77
CA LEU A 50 2.97 30.22 5.08
C LEU A 50 3.14 30.10 3.56
N SER A 51 4.30 29.65 3.08
CA SER A 51 4.53 29.45 1.65
C SER A 51 3.57 28.42 1.04
N ALA A 52 3.36 27.30 1.73
CA ALA A 52 2.40 26.27 1.31
C ALA A 52 0.97 26.83 1.26
N LEU A 53 0.57 27.63 2.25
CA LEU A 53 -0.73 28.29 2.26
C LEU A 53 -0.85 29.29 1.10
N CYS A 54 0.17 30.10 0.83
CA CYS A 54 0.17 31.02 -0.31
C CYS A 54 0.01 30.27 -1.64
N PHE A 55 0.76 29.19 -1.86
CA PHE A 55 0.61 28.36 -3.06
C PHE A 55 -0.77 27.71 -3.14
N LEU A 56 -1.29 27.18 -2.02
CA LEU A 56 -2.63 26.58 -1.96
C LEU A 56 -3.73 27.58 -2.29
N LEU A 57 -3.65 28.80 -1.74
CA LEU A 57 -4.61 29.86 -2.02
C LEU A 57 -4.51 30.36 -3.46
N MET A 58 -3.29 30.49 -3.99
CA MET A 58 -3.07 30.88 -5.38
C MET A 58 -3.64 29.84 -6.35
N VAL A 59 -3.30 28.56 -6.17
CA VAL A 59 -3.84 27.46 -7.00
C VAL A 59 -5.35 27.34 -6.81
N GLY A 60 -5.85 27.43 -5.58
CA GLY A 60 -7.27 27.37 -5.27
C GLY A 60 -8.06 28.54 -5.85
N TYR A 61 -7.44 29.70 -6.01
CA TYR A 61 -8.06 30.85 -6.68
C TYR A 61 -8.09 30.67 -8.21
N CYS A 62 -7.00 30.18 -8.81
CA CYS A 62 -6.93 29.97 -10.26
C CYS A 62 -7.79 28.77 -10.74
N GLU A 63 -7.81 27.67 -9.99
CA GLU A 63 -8.45 26.40 -10.38
C GLU A 63 -9.18 25.75 -9.19
N PRO A 64 -10.28 26.36 -8.70
CA PRO A 64 -10.97 25.89 -7.49
C PRO A 64 -11.56 24.49 -7.66
N PHE A 65 -12.11 24.17 -8.83
CA PHE A 65 -12.76 22.88 -9.07
C PHE A 65 -11.76 21.72 -9.01
N GLN A 66 -10.57 21.91 -9.61
CA GLN A 66 -9.52 20.88 -9.59
C GLN A 66 -9.01 20.61 -8.18
N LEU A 67 -8.90 21.65 -7.34
CA LEU A 67 -8.51 21.51 -5.94
C LEU A 67 -9.50 20.66 -5.15
N PHE A 68 -10.81 20.90 -5.32
CA PHE A 68 -11.84 20.10 -4.65
C PHE A 68 -11.83 18.64 -5.10
N VAL A 69 -11.73 18.40 -6.42
CA VAL A 69 -11.64 17.04 -6.96
C VAL A 69 -10.40 16.32 -6.41
N GLY A 70 -9.24 16.96 -6.42
CA GLY A 70 -8.01 16.41 -5.84
C GLY A 70 -8.15 16.09 -4.36
N ALA A 71 -8.69 17.01 -3.56
CA ALA A 71 -8.93 16.81 -2.13
C ALA A 71 -9.90 15.65 -1.85
N THR A 72 -10.98 15.53 -2.64
CA THR A 72 -11.92 14.40 -2.55
C THR A 72 -11.23 13.08 -2.85
N VAL A 73 -10.45 12.99 -3.94
CA VAL A 73 -9.75 11.76 -4.33
C VAL A 73 -8.74 11.34 -3.25
N VAL A 74 -7.92 12.27 -2.75
CA VAL A 74 -6.95 11.98 -1.69
C VAL A 74 -7.65 11.48 -0.42
N THR A 75 -8.75 12.12 -0.02
CA THR A 75 -9.52 11.71 1.16
C THR A 75 -10.11 10.32 1.00
N LEU A 76 -10.69 10.01 -0.17
CA LEU A 76 -11.26 8.69 -0.45
C LEU A 76 -10.17 7.60 -0.46
N LEU A 77 -9.00 7.87 -1.03
CA LEU A 77 -7.88 6.93 -1.02
C LEU A 77 -7.38 6.69 0.41
N PHE A 78 -7.23 7.75 1.22
CA PHE A 78 -6.81 7.62 2.61
C PHE A 78 -7.82 6.83 3.44
N LEU A 79 -9.12 7.14 3.32
CA LEU A 79 -10.18 6.40 4.00
C LEU A 79 -10.25 4.94 3.54
N GLY A 80 -10.11 4.68 2.24
CA GLY A 80 -10.04 3.32 1.69
C GLY A 80 -8.84 2.55 2.23
N PHE A 81 -7.68 3.20 2.33
CA PHE A 81 -6.48 2.62 2.92
C PHE A 81 -6.66 2.30 4.40
N VAL A 82 -7.17 3.25 5.21
CA VAL A 82 -7.44 3.03 6.64
C VAL A 82 -8.45 1.91 6.85
N TRP A 83 -9.53 1.91 6.07
CA TRP A 83 -10.54 0.85 6.10
C TRP A 83 -9.94 -0.52 5.76
N ALA A 84 -9.08 -0.59 4.74
CA ALA A 84 -8.40 -1.82 4.37
C ALA A 84 -7.37 -2.26 5.43
N ALA A 85 -6.66 -1.32 6.06
CA ALA A 85 -5.73 -1.57 7.16
C ALA A 85 -6.42 -2.11 8.42
N GLU A 86 -7.66 -1.69 8.68
CA GLU A 86 -8.46 -2.22 9.78
C GLU A 86 -9.06 -3.60 9.44
N ASN A 87 -9.57 -3.78 8.21
CA ASN A 87 -10.27 -4.98 7.76
C ASN A 87 -9.32 -6.05 7.16
N GLN A 88 -8.08 -6.12 7.63
CA GLN A 88 -7.07 -7.03 7.11
C GLN A 88 -7.48 -8.50 7.22
N ALA A 89 -8.19 -8.89 8.28
CA ALA A 89 -8.62 -10.27 8.49
C ALA A 89 -9.63 -10.77 7.44
N PRO A 90 -10.78 -10.11 7.20
CA PRO A 90 -11.72 -10.53 6.16
C PRO A 90 -11.13 -10.42 4.76
N ILE A 91 -10.31 -9.40 4.46
CA ILE A 91 -9.66 -9.24 3.16
C ILE A 91 -8.70 -10.41 2.89
N ARG A 92 -7.86 -10.78 3.87
CA ARG A 92 -6.98 -11.96 3.73
C ARG A 92 -7.77 -13.25 3.61
N LEU A 93 -8.87 -13.41 4.34
CA LEU A 93 -9.72 -14.61 4.23
C LEU A 93 -10.37 -14.72 2.85
N VAL A 94 -10.85 -13.63 2.26
CA VAL A 94 -11.38 -13.62 0.89
C VAL A 94 -10.27 -13.91 -0.13
N LEU A 95 -9.08 -13.34 0.04
CA LEU A 95 -7.93 -13.63 -0.82
C LEU A 95 -7.46 -15.07 -0.70
N ILE A 96 -7.42 -15.63 0.51
CA ILE A 96 -7.12 -17.04 0.76
C ILE A 96 -8.23 -17.92 0.18
N HIS A 97 -9.51 -17.60 0.38
CA HIS A 97 -10.62 -18.33 -0.20
C HIS A 97 -10.57 -18.31 -1.75
N ALA A 98 -10.23 -17.16 -2.34
CA ALA A 98 -10.07 -17.01 -3.77
C ALA A 98 -8.86 -17.80 -4.32
N SER A 99 -7.74 -17.84 -3.58
CA SER A 99 -6.54 -18.60 -3.97
C SER A 99 -6.68 -20.11 -3.73
N VAL A 100 -7.43 -20.51 -2.70
CA VAL A 100 -7.76 -21.91 -2.36
C VAL A 100 -8.94 -22.44 -3.17
N ARG A 101 -9.66 -21.58 -3.93
CA ARG A 101 -10.80 -21.97 -4.76
C ARG A 101 -10.41 -23.12 -5.69
N LEU A 102 -10.87 -24.31 -5.34
CA LEU A 102 -10.49 -25.61 -5.88
C LEU A 102 -10.95 -25.89 -7.33
N ARG A 103 -11.33 -24.87 -8.12
CA ARG A 103 -11.80 -25.09 -9.50
C ARG A 103 -10.66 -25.57 -10.42
N SER A 104 -9.45 -25.05 -10.23
CA SER A 104 -8.25 -25.51 -10.96
C SER A 104 -7.66 -26.79 -10.37
N LEU A 105 -7.71 -26.96 -9.04
CA LEU A 105 -7.17 -28.13 -8.36
C LEU A 105 -7.99 -29.39 -8.63
N LYS A 106 -9.33 -29.30 -8.62
CA LYS A 106 -10.20 -30.41 -9.00
C LYS A 106 -9.95 -30.83 -10.45
N ASN A 107 -9.86 -29.88 -11.37
CA ASN A 107 -9.57 -30.16 -12.78
C ASN A 107 -8.16 -30.77 -12.99
N LYS A 108 -7.15 -30.32 -12.23
CA LYS A 108 -5.81 -30.92 -12.26
C LYS A 108 -5.78 -32.31 -11.64
N LEU A 109 -6.53 -32.55 -10.57
CA LEU A 109 -6.66 -33.86 -9.94
C LEU A 109 -7.37 -34.84 -10.86
N GLU A 110 -8.48 -34.44 -11.48
CA GLU A 110 -9.26 -35.24 -12.41
C GLU A 110 -8.42 -35.61 -13.64
N ASN A 111 -7.76 -34.63 -14.28
CA ASN A 111 -6.82 -34.91 -15.37
C ASN A 111 -5.63 -35.79 -14.95
N ARG A 112 -5.14 -35.67 -13.70
CA ARG A 112 -4.07 -36.54 -13.17
C ARG A 112 -4.57 -37.95 -12.93
N LEU A 113 -5.76 -38.11 -12.35
CA LEU A 113 -6.41 -39.40 -12.11
C LEU A 113 -6.66 -40.15 -13.42
N GLU A 114 -7.13 -39.42 -14.44
CA GLU A 114 -7.29 -39.93 -15.79
C GLU A 114 -5.95 -40.32 -16.42
N SER A 115 -4.90 -39.48 -16.26
CA SER A 115 -3.56 -39.77 -16.80
C SER A 115 -2.86 -40.95 -16.12
N ILE A 116 -3.20 -41.23 -14.86
CA ILE A 116 -2.71 -42.38 -14.10
C ILE A 116 -3.49 -43.66 -14.49
N GLY A 117 -4.54 -43.54 -15.31
CA GLY A 117 -5.34 -44.67 -15.77
C GLY A 117 -6.19 -45.28 -14.67
N LEU A 118 -6.55 -44.51 -13.64
CA LEU A 118 -7.35 -44.97 -12.50
C LEU A 118 -8.83 -45.11 -12.89
N LYS A 119 -9.11 -46.04 -13.80
CA LYS A 119 -10.46 -46.49 -14.18
C LYS A 119 -11.17 -47.30 -13.08
N ARG A 120 -10.51 -47.61 -11.96
CA ARG A 120 -11.15 -48.31 -10.85
C ARG A 120 -11.65 -47.27 -9.86
N THR A 121 -12.93 -46.93 -9.97
CA THR A 121 -13.66 -46.21 -8.91
C THR A 121 -13.33 -46.84 -7.55
N PRO A 122 -13.46 -46.12 -6.43
CA PRO A 122 -13.25 -46.69 -5.09
C PRO A 122 -14.05 -47.99 -4.85
N MET A 123 -15.13 -48.19 -5.60
CA MET A 123 -15.90 -49.44 -5.63
C MET A 123 -15.14 -50.62 -6.25
N GLY A 124 -14.30 -50.41 -7.27
CA GLY A 124 -13.44 -51.46 -7.84
C GLY A 124 -12.33 -51.90 -6.87
N LEU A 125 -11.77 -50.96 -6.11
CA LEU A 125 -10.74 -51.26 -5.10
C LEU A 125 -11.33 -52.00 -3.88
N LEU A 126 -12.58 -51.70 -3.51
CA LEU A 126 -13.33 -52.46 -2.52
C LEU A 126 -13.72 -53.86 -3.01
N LEU A 127 -14.12 -54.00 -4.28
CA LEU A 127 -14.43 -55.29 -4.89
C LEU A 127 -13.19 -56.19 -5.01
N GLU A 128 -12.03 -55.60 -5.30
CA GLU A 128 -10.75 -56.32 -5.37
C GLU A 128 -10.24 -56.73 -3.98
N ALA A 129 -10.41 -55.88 -2.96
CA ALA A 129 -10.13 -56.25 -1.56
C ALA A 129 -11.10 -57.32 -1.00
N LEU A 130 -12.32 -57.39 -1.54
CA LEU A 130 -13.31 -58.45 -1.26
C LEU A 130 -13.10 -59.71 -2.13
N GLY A 131 -12.03 -59.76 -2.93
CA GLY A 131 -11.65 -60.94 -3.71
C GLY A 131 -12.55 -61.25 -4.91
N GLN A 132 -13.42 -60.32 -5.31
CA GLN A 132 -14.12 -60.42 -6.60
C GLN A 132 -13.24 -59.79 -7.67
N GLU A 133 -12.39 -60.60 -8.31
CA GLU A 133 -11.80 -60.22 -9.59
C GLU A 133 -12.94 -59.87 -10.54
N GLN A 134 -12.90 -58.65 -11.05
CA GLN A 134 -13.90 -58.13 -11.96
C GLN A 134 -13.65 -58.77 -13.33
N GLU A 135 -14.23 -59.95 -13.56
CA GLU A 135 -14.57 -60.43 -14.89
C GLU A 135 -15.55 -59.41 -15.51
N ALA A 136 -15.01 -58.42 -16.20
CA ALA A 136 -15.73 -57.63 -17.18
C ALA A 136 -14.94 -57.76 -18.48
N GLY A 137 -15.54 -58.47 -19.42
CA GLY A 137 -14.91 -58.89 -20.66
C GLY A 137 -14.54 -57.74 -21.60
N SER A 138 -13.70 -58.13 -22.56
CA SER A 138 -13.42 -57.53 -23.88
C SER A 138 -13.20 -56.01 -23.96
#